data_AF-A0A1Z4R365-F1
#
_entry.id   AF-A0A1Z4R365-F1
#
_cell.length_a   1.000
_cell.length_b   1.000
_cell.length_c   1.000
_cell.angle_alpha   90.00
_cell.angle_beta   90.00
_cell.angle_gamma   90.00
#
_symmetry.space_group_name_H-M   'P 1'
#
loop_
_entity.id
_entity.type
_entity.pdbx_description
1 polymer ?
#
loop_
_entity_poly.entity_id
_entity_poly.type
_entity_poly.pdbx_seq_one_letter_code
_entity_poly.pdbx_strand_id
1 'polypeptide(L)'
;MWSDKESEIDYLNYGEVSKLAVDILTAPNMLPVSLGIFGPWGSGKSSTLKLIEKELQELGSSSDNKFIFVNFDAWLYQGYDDARVAILEVIASKLNDAAEGNKTLLEKTKGLLTRINIFRAIGLIAEGTALAHGIPTGGLLAKGIGSSEKIFEGLKGARQLTEKDYQDASKETKELKETASGLLKDAQKITPPQQITAFRQEYNEVLKELGKTLVVVIDNLDRCLPNNTIHTLEAIRLFLFLPNTVFIIAADEDMIRGAVADYFKGANERHLIDYIDKLIQIPIRVPKVGIREIRAYLFMLFAIECRINEDVLEKLRCELERSLQLSWKENPIKIDKLLEITGDENKENLRNAFELADRITPILATSPSIQGNPRIVKRLLNVVKMRMKTAKRRGMQLDESIITKLVIFERCMGVEATSEFYQLIDTENGKPKIFKELEDSDEEKKSPSLPKSWEKNLEFIKTWSKLEPKLQNIDLRAAIYLSRETIPFGVYTIGLSPNAREALETLVKTKSISSSAASKALKNLPLEEEIPVMEEIIKYLRQISDWSTQPDGFVGACSLADKSPEAAKILCRYIQSFDKKEPWMNVSLKDKKWYENK
;
A
#
# COMPACT_ATOMS: atom_id res chain seq x y z
N MET A 1 -12.32 -18.98 -0.37
CA MET A 1 -11.23 -18.00 -0.56
C MET A 1 -11.90 -16.69 -0.94
N TRP A 2 -11.45 -15.61 -0.32
CA TRP A 2 -12.10 -14.30 -0.42
C TRP A 2 -11.18 -13.33 -1.16
N SER A 3 -11.77 -12.46 -1.96
CA SER A 3 -11.02 -11.41 -2.67
C SER A 3 -10.51 -10.35 -1.70
N ASP A 4 -9.28 -9.91 -1.91
CA ASP A 4 -8.65 -8.80 -1.18
C ASP A 4 -8.97 -7.45 -1.84
N LYS A 5 -10.26 -7.27 -2.19
CA LYS A 5 -10.83 -6.02 -2.68
C LYS A 5 -11.65 -5.35 -1.57
N GLU A 6 -11.66 -4.03 -1.59
CA GLU A 6 -12.56 -3.21 -0.79
C GLU A 6 -14.02 -3.53 -1.10
N SER A 7 -14.86 -3.54 -0.06
CA SER A 7 -16.26 -3.96 -0.17
C SER A 7 -17.19 -2.75 -0.11
N GLU A 8 -18.25 -2.80 -0.90
CA GLU A 8 -19.39 -1.86 -0.85
C GLU A 8 -20.42 -2.28 0.21
N ILE A 9 -20.21 -3.42 0.87
CA ILE A 9 -21.08 -3.97 1.90
C ILE A 9 -20.36 -3.79 3.24
N ASP A 10 -21.07 -3.21 4.19
CA ASP A 10 -20.54 -3.01 5.54
C ASP A 10 -20.68 -4.28 6.38
N TYR A 11 -19.54 -4.91 6.66
CA TYR A 11 -19.43 -6.07 7.55
C TYR A 11 -18.83 -5.73 8.92
N LEU A 12 -18.43 -4.47 9.15
CA LEU A 12 -17.63 -4.04 10.30
C LEU A 12 -18.26 -2.87 11.06
N ASN A 13 -19.50 -2.49 10.72
CA ASN A 13 -20.21 -1.33 11.26
C ASN A 13 -19.46 -0.01 10.99
N TYR A 14 -18.85 0.11 9.82
CA TYR A 14 -18.31 1.38 9.33
C TYR A 14 -19.40 2.37 8.88
N GLY A 15 -20.65 1.92 8.82
CA GLY A 15 -21.84 2.70 8.52
C GLY A 15 -22.03 3.92 9.44
N GLU A 16 -21.65 3.84 10.72
CA GLU A 16 -21.72 5.02 11.60
C GLU A 16 -20.73 6.12 11.18
N VAL A 17 -19.54 5.71 10.73
CA VAL A 17 -18.47 6.61 10.30
C VAL A 17 -18.79 7.21 8.93
N SER A 18 -19.35 6.40 8.01
CA SER A 18 -19.80 6.91 6.71
C SER A 18 -20.96 7.89 6.87
N LYS A 19 -21.97 7.58 7.70
CA LYS A 19 -23.08 8.50 7.98
C LYS A 19 -22.62 9.83 8.55
N LEU A 20 -21.70 9.81 9.52
CA LEU A 20 -21.12 11.04 10.08
C LEU A 20 -20.42 11.86 8.99
N ALA A 21 -19.65 11.21 8.11
CA ALA A 21 -19.04 11.88 6.97
C ALA A 21 -20.13 12.48 6.06
N VAL A 22 -21.16 11.72 5.69
CA VAL A 22 -22.26 12.19 4.83
C VAL A 22 -22.99 13.39 5.43
N ASP A 23 -23.27 13.39 6.73
CA ASP A 23 -23.90 14.52 7.43
C ASP A 23 -23.06 15.80 7.29
N ILE A 24 -21.74 15.68 7.42
CA ILE A 24 -20.79 16.80 7.24
C ILE A 24 -20.77 17.26 5.77
N LEU A 25 -20.72 16.32 4.83
CA LEU A 25 -20.55 16.61 3.40
C LEU A 25 -21.82 17.18 2.75
N THR A 26 -22.99 16.91 3.32
CA THR A 26 -24.29 17.39 2.82
C THR A 26 -24.75 18.70 3.47
N ALA A 27 -24.10 19.12 4.56
CA ALA A 27 -24.41 20.36 5.27
C ALA A 27 -24.05 21.61 4.43
N PRO A 28 -25.03 22.45 4.03
CA PRO A 28 -24.78 23.59 3.12
C PRO A 28 -23.81 24.63 3.68
N ASN A 29 -23.78 24.80 5.00
CA ASN A 29 -22.92 25.74 5.72
C ASN A 29 -21.48 25.24 5.91
N MET A 30 -21.20 23.98 5.56
CA MET A 30 -19.86 23.41 5.65
C MET A 30 -19.06 23.58 4.35
N LEU A 31 -19.71 23.87 3.22
CA LEU A 31 -19.03 23.98 1.93
C LEU A 31 -18.28 25.32 1.77
N PRO A 32 -17.05 25.31 1.23
CA PRO A 32 -16.24 24.14 0.87
C PRO A 32 -15.63 23.43 2.09
N VAL A 33 -15.62 22.09 2.05
CA VAL A 33 -15.10 21.26 3.15
C VAL A 33 -13.99 20.31 2.69
N SER A 34 -12.99 20.12 3.56
CA SER A 34 -11.95 19.09 3.41
C SER A 34 -12.00 18.10 4.56
N LEU A 35 -12.34 16.85 4.24
CA LEU A 35 -12.51 15.74 5.15
C LEU A 35 -11.35 14.75 5.02
N GLY A 36 -10.72 14.38 6.13
CA GLY A 36 -9.71 13.31 6.17
C GLY A 36 -10.31 12.02 6.69
N ILE A 37 -10.11 10.90 6.01
CA ILE A 37 -10.44 9.55 6.47
C ILE A 37 -9.14 8.82 6.81
N PHE A 38 -8.80 8.78 8.10
CA PHE A 38 -7.51 8.30 8.57
C PHE A 38 -7.57 6.92 9.21
N GLY A 39 -6.53 6.12 8.99
CA GLY A 39 -6.38 4.83 9.63
C GLY A 39 -5.18 4.06 9.09
N PRO A 40 -4.69 3.04 9.83
CA PRO A 40 -3.53 2.27 9.40
C PRO A 40 -3.81 1.49 8.11
N TRP A 41 -2.76 1.04 7.45
CA TRP A 41 -2.89 0.17 6.27
C TRP A 41 -3.81 -1.03 6.53
N GLY A 42 -4.78 -1.28 5.64
CA GLY A 42 -5.71 -2.41 5.76
C GLY A 42 -6.85 -2.24 6.78
N SER A 43 -6.97 -1.08 7.45
CA SER A 43 -8.07 -0.76 8.37
C SER A 43 -9.45 -0.68 7.70
N GLY A 44 -9.52 -0.40 6.40
CA GLY A 44 -10.79 -0.30 5.67
C GLY A 44 -11.15 1.09 5.14
N LYS A 45 -10.22 2.06 5.17
CA LYS A 45 -10.40 3.42 4.61
C LYS A 45 -11.10 3.45 3.25
N SER A 46 -10.59 2.71 2.26
CA SER A 46 -11.20 2.65 0.92
C SER A 46 -12.59 2.02 0.90
N SER A 47 -12.90 1.11 1.85
CA SER A 47 -14.28 0.60 2.01
C SER A 47 -15.19 1.67 2.62
N THR A 48 -14.72 2.42 3.61
CA THR A 48 -15.44 3.58 4.16
C THR A 48 -15.71 4.63 3.08
N LEU A 49 -14.74 4.93 2.20
CA LEU A 49 -14.94 5.83 1.07
C LEU A 49 -16.04 5.37 0.13
N LYS A 50 -16.09 4.08 -0.21
CA LYS A 50 -17.15 3.50 -1.05
C LYS A 50 -18.53 3.58 -0.39
N LEU A 51 -18.61 3.36 0.93
CA LEU A 51 -19.86 3.53 1.68
C LEU A 51 -20.34 4.99 1.62
N ILE A 52 -19.43 5.96 1.82
CA ILE A 52 -19.76 7.39 1.70
C ILE A 52 -20.24 7.75 0.28
N GLU A 53 -19.53 7.29 -0.75
CA GLU A 53 -19.89 7.52 -2.15
C GLU A 53 -21.28 6.95 -2.45
N LYS A 54 -21.56 5.72 -2.01
CA LYS A 54 -22.86 5.07 -2.18
C LYS A 54 -23.99 5.84 -1.49
N GLU A 55 -23.81 6.20 -0.22
CA GLU A 55 -24.83 6.95 0.55
C GLU A 55 -25.13 8.33 -0.10
N LEU A 56 -24.10 9.04 -0.57
CA LEU A 56 -24.28 10.30 -1.29
C LEU A 56 -25.00 10.14 -2.64
N GLN A 57 -24.73 9.06 -3.38
CA GLN A 57 -25.43 8.74 -4.63
C GLN A 57 -26.90 8.38 -4.39
N GLU A 58 -27.20 7.64 -3.32
CA GLU A 58 -28.57 7.31 -2.92
C GLU A 58 -29.38 8.57 -2.57
N LEU A 59 -28.77 9.51 -1.83
CA LEU A 59 -29.37 10.83 -1.56
C LEU A 59 -29.63 11.65 -2.84
N GLY A 60 -28.76 11.51 -3.85
CA GLY A 60 -28.86 12.20 -5.14
C GLY A 60 -29.85 11.58 -6.14
N SER A 61 -30.35 10.36 -5.89
CA SER A 61 -31.19 9.60 -6.84
C SER A 61 -32.64 10.10 -6.95
N SER A 62 -33.03 11.09 -6.13
CA SER A 62 -34.34 11.75 -6.19
C SER A 62 -34.30 12.92 -7.20
N SER A 63 -34.46 12.60 -8.48
CA SER A 63 -34.79 13.51 -9.61
C SER A 63 -33.79 14.56 -10.10
N ASP A 64 -32.66 14.81 -9.44
CA ASP A 64 -31.54 15.56 -10.04
C ASP A 64 -30.23 15.22 -9.32
N ASN A 65 -29.28 14.58 -10.01
CA ASN A 65 -28.06 14.07 -9.36
C ASN A 65 -27.20 15.25 -8.87
N LYS A 66 -27.30 15.57 -7.57
CA LYS A 66 -26.74 16.76 -6.93
C LYS A 66 -25.22 16.74 -6.81
N PHE A 67 -24.60 15.57 -6.97
CA PHE A 67 -23.16 15.36 -6.76
C PHE A 67 -22.46 14.94 -8.06
N ILE A 68 -21.24 15.44 -8.26
CA ILE A 68 -20.32 14.98 -9.30
C ILE A 68 -19.11 14.36 -8.59
N PHE A 69 -18.84 13.09 -8.83
CA PHE A 69 -17.73 12.37 -8.20
C PHE A 69 -16.47 12.39 -9.06
N VAL A 70 -15.35 12.69 -8.43
CA VAL A 70 -14.01 12.61 -9.00
C VAL A 70 -13.15 11.74 -8.11
N ASN A 71 -12.86 10.52 -8.56
CA ASN A 71 -12.00 9.58 -7.85
C ASN A 71 -10.56 9.70 -8.38
N PHE A 72 -9.63 10.03 -7.49
CA PHE A 72 -8.21 10.21 -7.79
C PHE A 72 -7.35 9.29 -6.91
N ASP A 73 -6.71 8.29 -7.53
CA ASP A 73 -5.73 7.42 -6.86
C ASP A 73 -4.34 8.03 -6.99
N ALA A 74 -3.83 8.65 -5.92
CA ALA A 74 -2.56 9.37 -5.95
C ALA A 74 -1.38 8.47 -6.36
N TRP A 75 -1.44 7.17 -6.05
CA TRP A 75 -0.39 6.21 -6.35
C TRP A 75 -0.32 5.87 -7.84
N LEU A 76 -1.48 5.76 -8.52
CA LEU A 76 -1.52 5.54 -9.98
C LEU A 76 -0.86 6.70 -10.74
N TYR A 77 -0.95 7.92 -10.21
CA TYR A 77 -0.42 9.13 -10.86
C TYR A 77 1.00 9.49 -10.41
N GLN A 78 1.66 8.67 -9.59
CA GLN A 78 3.00 8.95 -9.06
C GLN A 78 4.09 9.07 -10.14
N GLY A 79 3.91 8.42 -11.29
CA GLY A 79 4.86 8.47 -12.42
C GLY A 79 4.68 9.66 -13.37
N TYR A 80 3.67 10.50 -13.15
CA TYR A 80 3.47 11.70 -13.96
C TYR A 80 4.30 12.85 -13.40
N ASP A 81 4.96 13.59 -14.29
CA ASP A 81 5.88 14.69 -13.94
C ASP A 81 5.21 15.80 -13.10
N ASP A 82 3.87 15.82 -13.00
CA ASP A 82 3.14 16.81 -12.21
C ASP A 82 1.77 16.31 -11.69
N ALA A 83 1.70 16.04 -10.37
CA ALA A 83 0.46 15.67 -9.68
C ALA A 83 -0.64 16.74 -9.77
N ARG A 84 -0.26 18.03 -9.92
CA ARG A 84 -1.22 19.14 -10.07
C ARG A 84 -1.98 19.02 -11.38
N VAL A 85 -1.23 18.84 -12.48
CA VAL A 85 -1.81 18.69 -13.83
C VAL A 85 -2.67 17.43 -13.90
N ALA A 86 -2.24 16.33 -13.28
CA ALA A 86 -3.02 15.10 -13.25
C ALA A 86 -4.39 15.28 -12.57
N ILE A 87 -4.44 15.87 -11.37
CA ILE A 87 -5.70 16.15 -10.67
C ILE A 87 -6.58 17.08 -11.50
N LEU A 88 -5.99 18.14 -12.06
CA LEU A 88 -6.70 19.11 -12.89
C LEU A 88 -7.36 18.46 -14.13
N GLU A 89 -6.63 17.59 -14.81
CA GLU A 89 -7.11 16.89 -16.01
C GLU A 89 -8.27 15.96 -15.67
N VAL A 90 -8.18 15.21 -14.58
CA VAL A 90 -9.26 14.33 -14.13
C VAL A 90 -10.51 15.13 -13.75
N ILE A 91 -10.35 16.23 -12.99
CA ILE A 91 -11.46 17.10 -12.62
C ILE A 91 -12.09 17.75 -13.86
N ALA A 92 -11.29 18.35 -14.74
CA ALA A 92 -11.78 19.02 -15.94
C ALA A 92 -12.48 18.05 -16.90
N SER A 93 -11.96 16.83 -17.05
CA SER A 93 -12.62 15.77 -17.81
C SER A 93 -13.99 15.43 -17.22
N LYS A 94 -14.08 15.25 -15.90
CA LYS A 94 -15.36 14.93 -15.24
C LYS A 94 -16.38 16.05 -15.30
N LEU A 95 -15.93 17.31 -15.20
CA LEU A 95 -16.81 18.45 -15.42
C LEU A 95 -17.27 18.56 -16.87
N ASN A 96 -16.41 18.22 -17.83
CA ASN A 96 -16.78 18.17 -19.24
C ASN A 96 -17.84 17.10 -19.52
N ASP A 97 -17.69 15.90 -18.95
CA ASP A 97 -18.69 14.83 -19.03
C ASP A 97 -20.03 15.28 -18.41
N ALA A 98 -19.97 15.94 -17.24
CA ALA A 98 -21.17 16.45 -16.56
C ALA A 98 -21.84 17.63 -17.30
N ALA A 99 -21.10 18.34 -18.15
CA ALA A 99 -21.60 19.42 -18.99
C ALA A 99 -22.22 18.94 -20.31
N GLU A 100 -22.15 17.64 -20.63
CA GLU A 100 -22.76 17.08 -21.84
C GLU A 100 -24.25 17.44 -21.94
N GLY A 101 -24.62 18.11 -23.03
CA GLY A 101 -25.98 18.63 -23.26
C GLY A 101 -26.14 20.14 -23.11
N ASN A 102 -25.18 20.85 -22.51
CA ASN A 102 -25.18 22.32 -22.45
C ASN A 102 -23.97 22.89 -23.21
N LYS A 103 -24.22 23.47 -24.40
CA LYS A 103 -23.17 24.00 -25.29
C LYS A 103 -22.30 25.07 -24.63
N THR A 104 -22.89 25.94 -23.84
CA THR A 104 -22.18 27.03 -23.14
C THR A 104 -21.24 26.48 -22.07
N LEU A 105 -21.72 25.49 -21.29
CA LEU A 105 -20.88 24.80 -20.30
C LEU A 105 -19.75 24.01 -20.96
N LEU A 106 -20.03 23.32 -22.06
CA LEU A 106 -19.02 22.56 -22.81
C LEU A 106 -17.89 23.44 -23.36
N GLU A 107 -18.19 24.68 -23.78
CA GLU A 107 -17.16 25.63 -24.20
C GLU A 107 -16.27 26.05 -23.01
N LYS A 108 -16.87 26.30 -21.84
CA LYS A 108 -16.13 26.64 -20.61
C LYS A 108 -15.25 25.48 -20.14
N THR A 109 -15.74 24.24 -20.13
CA THR A 109 -14.95 23.06 -19.73
C THR A 109 -13.82 22.74 -20.71
N LYS A 110 -14.02 22.97 -22.01
CA LYS A 110 -12.93 22.92 -23.01
C LYS A 110 -11.87 23.99 -22.79
N GLY A 111 -12.28 25.19 -22.33
CA GLY A 111 -11.38 26.24 -21.87
C GLY A 111 -10.47 25.76 -20.73
N LEU A 112 -11.04 25.08 -19.73
CA LEU A 112 -10.29 24.48 -18.62
C LEU A 112 -9.24 23.47 -19.12
N LEU A 113 -9.62 22.53 -20.00
CA LEU A 113 -8.70 21.56 -20.60
C LEU A 113 -7.58 22.21 -21.40
N THR A 114 -7.90 23.27 -22.14
CA THR A 114 -6.91 24.03 -22.93
C THR A 114 -5.88 24.70 -22.01
N ARG A 115 -6.32 25.28 -20.89
CA ARG A 115 -5.42 25.89 -19.89
C ARG A 115 -4.52 24.86 -19.23
N ILE A 116 -5.01 23.65 -18.98
CA ILE A 116 -4.20 22.53 -18.45
C ILE A 116 -3.09 22.14 -19.44
N ASN A 117 -3.39 22.07 -20.74
CA ASN A 117 -2.37 21.85 -21.77
C ASN A 117 -1.32 22.98 -21.81
N ILE A 118 -1.73 24.23 -21.55
CA ILE A 118 -0.81 25.36 -21.42
C ILE A 118 0.08 25.21 -20.17
N PHE A 119 -0.48 24.82 -19.01
CA PHE A 119 0.32 24.54 -17.81
C PHE A 119 1.40 23.48 -18.06
N ARG A 120 1.03 22.40 -18.77
CA ARG A 120 1.95 21.34 -19.20
C ARG A 120 3.03 21.88 -20.14
N ALA A 121 2.66 22.74 -21.09
CA ALA A 121 3.58 23.29 -22.10
C ALA A 121 4.57 24.33 -21.54
N ILE A 122 4.19 25.11 -20.52
CA ILE A 122 5.08 26.13 -19.93
C ILE A 122 6.04 25.51 -18.88
N GLY A 123 5.80 24.27 -18.44
CA GLY A 123 6.73 23.56 -17.54
C GLY A 123 6.93 24.27 -16.20
N LEU A 124 5.88 24.90 -15.66
CA LEU A 124 5.98 25.83 -14.52
C LEU A 124 6.09 25.16 -13.15
N ILE A 125 6.35 23.86 -13.12
CA ILE A 125 6.33 23.06 -11.89
C ILE A 125 7.69 22.37 -11.70
N ALA A 126 8.75 23.16 -11.91
CA ALA A 126 10.10 22.82 -11.49
C ALA A 126 10.47 23.61 -10.23
N GLU A 127 9.74 23.40 -9.13
CA GLU A 127 10.16 23.89 -7.82
C GLU A 127 11.17 22.89 -7.25
N GLY A 128 12.46 23.28 -7.20
CA GLY A 128 13.47 22.45 -6.53
C GLY A 128 14.86 23.05 -6.44
N THR A 129 15.37 23.73 -7.47
CA THR A 129 16.78 24.20 -7.44
C THR A 129 17.05 25.54 -8.11
N ALA A 130 16.25 25.98 -9.09
CA ALA A 130 16.57 27.18 -9.88
C ALA A 130 16.24 28.52 -9.18
N LEU A 131 15.31 28.55 -8.22
CA LEU A 131 14.89 29.79 -7.55
C LEU A 131 15.94 30.35 -6.58
N ALA A 132 16.86 29.53 -6.06
CA ALA A 132 17.89 29.98 -5.12
C ALA A 132 18.93 30.94 -5.75
N HIS A 133 18.99 31.02 -7.08
CA HIS A 133 19.96 31.86 -7.80
C HIS A 133 19.37 33.06 -8.55
N GLY A 134 18.06 33.34 -8.41
CA GLY A 134 17.46 34.58 -8.94
C GLY A 134 17.44 34.70 -10.47
N ILE A 135 17.63 33.61 -11.22
CA ILE A 135 17.57 33.61 -12.68
C ILE A 135 16.16 33.19 -13.13
N PRO A 136 15.47 33.99 -13.97
CA PRO A 136 14.16 33.61 -14.49
C PRO A 136 14.34 32.53 -15.57
N THR A 137 14.16 31.26 -15.20
CA THR A 137 14.14 30.15 -16.16
C THR A 137 12.77 30.09 -16.83
N GLY A 138 12.55 30.94 -17.82
CA GLY A 138 11.36 30.89 -18.68
C GLY A 138 11.31 29.59 -19.48
N GLY A 139 10.52 28.61 -19.04
CA GLY A 139 9.78 27.64 -19.86
C GLY A 139 10.50 26.82 -20.95
N LEU A 140 11.82 26.59 -20.87
CA LEU A 140 12.60 26.01 -21.98
C LEU A 140 13.08 24.56 -21.79
N LEU A 141 12.57 23.82 -20.80
CA LEU A 141 12.95 22.41 -20.58
C LEU A 141 11.81 21.40 -20.76
N ALA A 142 10.71 21.79 -21.42
CA ALA A 142 9.57 20.89 -21.69
C ALA A 142 9.47 20.50 -23.18
N LYS A 143 10.52 19.91 -23.76
CA LYS A 143 10.40 19.06 -24.96
C LYS A 143 11.46 17.96 -24.95
N GLY A 144 11.03 16.72 -24.73
CA GLY A 144 11.80 15.55 -25.19
C GLY A 144 11.75 14.30 -24.32
N ILE A 145 10.58 13.67 -24.16
CA ILE A 145 10.51 12.24 -23.79
C ILE A 145 9.63 11.54 -24.80
N GLY A 146 10.24 11.24 -25.95
CA GLY A 146 9.62 10.55 -27.07
C GLY A 146 10.61 10.27 -28.20
N SER A 147 11.88 10.02 -27.88
CA SER A 147 12.94 9.54 -28.79
C SER A 147 14.30 9.57 -28.07
N SER A 148 14.54 8.62 -27.16
CA SER A 148 15.77 8.56 -26.38
C SER A 148 16.99 8.04 -27.15
N GLU A 149 16.84 7.51 -28.37
CA GLU A 149 18.00 6.96 -29.12
C GLU A 149 18.79 8.00 -29.93
N LYS A 150 18.17 9.05 -30.47
CA LYS A 150 18.86 9.95 -31.42
C LYS A 150 19.58 11.15 -30.79
N ILE A 151 19.28 11.51 -29.54
CA ILE A 151 19.88 12.70 -28.90
C ILE A 151 21.17 12.34 -28.16
N PHE A 152 21.28 11.12 -27.64
CA PHE A 152 22.48 10.68 -26.92
C PHE A 152 23.69 10.48 -27.83
N GLU A 153 23.46 10.11 -29.11
CA GLU A 153 24.53 10.07 -30.13
C GLU A 153 24.97 11.47 -30.55
N GLY A 154 24.05 12.45 -30.65
CA GLY A 154 24.37 13.82 -31.03
C GLY A 154 25.24 14.57 -30.00
N LEU A 155 25.13 14.22 -28.72
CA LEU A 155 25.91 14.85 -27.64
C LEU A 155 27.30 14.22 -27.44
N LYS A 156 27.54 12.98 -27.92
CA LYS A 156 28.89 12.39 -27.96
C LYS A 156 29.71 12.85 -29.18
N GLY A 157 29.06 13.37 -30.21
CA GLY A 157 29.71 13.92 -31.42
C GLY A 157 30.13 15.39 -31.32
N ALA A 158 29.87 16.09 -30.21
CA ALA A 158 30.17 17.53 -30.07
C ALA A 158 31.63 17.84 -29.70
N ARG A 159 32.57 17.05 -30.21
CA ARG A 159 33.93 17.50 -30.47
C ARG A 159 34.16 17.30 -31.96
N GLN A 160 34.14 18.42 -32.68
CA GLN A 160 34.57 18.59 -34.07
C GLN A 160 33.49 18.40 -35.14
N LEU A 161 32.72 19.45 -35.44
CA LEU A 161 31.99 19.56 -36.69
C LEU A 161 32.09 20.98 -37.26
N THR A 162 32.36 21.02 -38.56
CA THR A 162 32.72 22.16 -39.42
C THR A 162 31.47 22.76 -40.09
N GLU A 163 31.56 23.99 -40.60
CA GLU A 163 30.47 24.83 -41.17
C GLU A 163 29.61 24.25 -42.31
N LYS A 164 29.82 23.01 -42.78
CA LYS A 164 29.13 22.47 -43.97
C LYS A 164 27.82 21.73 -43.72
N ASP A 165 27.49 21.38 -42.47
CA ASP A 165 26.30 20.56 -42.19
C ASP A 165 25.03 21.38 -41.84
N TYR A 166 25.08 22.70 -41.95
CA TYR A 166 24.00 23.59 -41.52
C TYR A 166 22.87 23.82 -42.55
N GLN A 167 23.03 23.41 -43.81
CA GLN A 167 22.12 23.83 -44.89
C GLN A 167 20.97 22.86 -45.21
N ASP A 168 21.12 21.56 -44.94
CA ASP A 168 20.12 20.56 -45.36
C ASP A 168 18.99 20.31 -44.35
N ALA A 169 19.11 20.78 -43.11
CA ALA A 169 18.06 20.69 -42.07
C ALA A 169 16.96 21.77 -42.18
N SER A 170 17.00 22.62 -43.20
CA SER A 170 16.22 23.87 -43.26
C SER A 170 14.82 23.74 -43.87
N LYS A 171 14.47 22.61 -44.52
CA LYS A 171 13.19 22.47 -45.24
C LYS A 171 12.04 21.86 -44.43
N GLU A 172 12.29 20.87 -43.58
CA GLU A 172 11.24 20.28 -42.70
C GLU A 172 10.96 21.12 -41.44
N THR A 173 11.83 22.09 -41.12
CA THR A 173 11.71 22.94 -39.94
C THR A 173 10.64 24.05 -40.10
N LYS A 174 10.23 24.40 -41.33
CA LYS A 174 9.32 25.55 -41.56
C LYS A 174 7.85 25.26 -41.21
N GLU A 175 7.32 24.10 -41.58
CA GLU A 175 5.91 23.75 -41.30
C GLU A 175 5.65 23.47 -39.80
N LEU A 176 6.61 22.88 -39.11
CA LEU A 176 6.56 22.68 -37.66
C LEU A 176 6.72 23.99 -36.87
N LYS A 177 7.48 24.97 -37.40
CA LYS A 177 7.62 26.30 -36.79
C LYS A 177 6.32 27.09 -36.85
N GLU A 178 5.59 27.04 -37.97
CA GLU A 178 4.36 27.83 -38.13
C GLU A 178 3.26 27.32 -37.18
N THR A 179 3.06 26.01 -37.12
CA THR A 179 2.07 25.36 -36.25
C THR A 179 2.39 25.54 -34.75
N ALA A 180 3.68 25.45 -34.37
CA ALA A 180 4.11 25.68 -32.99
C ALA A 180 4.12 27.17 -32.61
N SER A 181 4.42 28.08 -33.55
CA SER A 181 4.43 29.53 -33.29
C SER A 181 3.03 30.11 -33.08
N GLY A 182 2.00 29.53 -33.69
CA GLY A 182 0.60 29.91 -33.44
C GLY A 182 0.17 29.62 -32.01
N LEU A 183 0.48 28.43 -31.50
CA LEU A 183 0.14 28.03 -30.11
C LEU A 183 0.97 28.77 -29.05
N LEU A 184 2.23 29.12 -29.35
CA LEU A 184 3.14 29.81 -28.42
C LEU A 184 2.96 31.34 -28.38
N LYS A 185 2.52 31.98 -29.48
CA LYS A 185 2.33 33.45 -29.51
C LYS A 185 1.11 33.92 -28.71
N ASP A 186 0.08 33.09 -28.59
CA ASP A 186 -1.09 33.42 -27.77
C ASP A 186 -0.88 33.13 -26.27
N ALA A 187 -0.01 32.17 -25.93
CA ALA A 187 0.37 31.86 -24.55
C ALA A 187 1.27 32.93 -23.88
N GLN A 188 1.89 33.83 -24.66
CA GLN A 188 2.76 34.90 -24.14
C GLN A 188 2.02 36.08 -23.51
N LYS A 189 0.68 36.17 -23.62
CA LYS A 189 -0.09 37.32 -23.13
C LYS A 189 -0.54 37.23 -21.66
N ILE A 190 -0.44 36.06 -21.02
CA ILE A 190 -0.99 35.82 -19.68
C ILE A 190 0.04 35.11 -18.80
N THR A 191 0.35 35.71 -17.64
CA THR A 191 1.32 35.17 -16.68
C THR A 191 0.78 33.92 -15.94
N PRO A 192 1.65 33.05 -15.38
CA PRO A 192 1.23 31.87 -14.63
C PRO A 192 0.19 32.11 -13.52
N PRO A 193 0.33 33.15 -12.66
CA PRO A 193 -0.68 33.42 -11.64
C PRO A 193 -2.04 33.85 -12.23
N GLN A 194 -2.01 34.56 -13.37
CA GLN A 194 -3.22 34.95 -14.08
C GLN A 194 -3.92 33.72 -14.70
N GLN A 195 -3.16 32.71 -15.16
CA GLN A 195 -3.74 31.44 -15.64
C GLN A 195 -4.44 30.68 -14.50
N ILE A 196 -3.84 30.61 -13.31
CA ILE A 196 -4.47 29.96 -12.14
C ILE A 196 -5.74 30.71 -11.73
N THR A 197 -5.70 32.05 -11.73
CA THR A 197 -6.86 32.88 -11.38
C THR A 197 -7.99 32.71 -12.39
N ALA A 198 -7.68 32.74 -13.68
CA ALA A 198 -8.66 32.53 -14.75
C ALA A 198 -9.26 31.11 -14.69
N PHE A 199 -8.43 30.09 -14.46
CA PHE A 199 -8.90 28.72 -14.26
C PHE A 199 -9.88 28.62 -13.09
N ARG A 200 -9.53 29.21 -11.93
CA ARG A 200 -10.42 29.21 -10.75
C ARG A 200 -11.74 29.94 -11.01
N GLN A 201 -11.72 31.03 -11.79
CA GLN A 201 -12.93 31.76 -12.18
C GLN A 201 -13.83 30.92 -13.09
N GLU A 202 -13.29 30.39 -14.19
CA GLU A 202 -14.02 29.53 -15.12
C GLU A 202 -14.59 28.30 -14.42
N TYR A 203 -13.79 27.68 -13.56
CA TYR A 203 -14.22 26.54 -12.74
C TYR A 203 -15.40 26.90 -11.82
N ASN A 204 -15.33 28.04 -11.14
CA ASN A 204 -16.39 28.52 -10.25
C ASN A 204 -17.69 28.80 -11.02
N GLU A 205 -17.58 29.40 -12.20
CA GLU A 205 -18.73 29.61 -13.09
C GLU A 205 -19.36 28.29 -13.53
N VAL A 206 -18.54 27.32 -13.96
CA VAL A 206 -19.01 25.99 -14.36
C VAL A 206 -19.76 25.30 -13.22
N LEU A 207 -19.20 25.29 -11.99
CA LEU A 207 -19.89 24.68 -10.83
C LEU A 207 -21.18 25.40 -10.46
N LYS A 208 -21.20 26.74 -10.52
CA LYS A 208 -22.41 27.52 -10.24
C LYS A 208 -23.52 27.27 -11.25
N GLU A 209 -23.17 27.23 -12.54
CA GLU A 209 -24.12 26.95 -13.62
C GLU A 209 -24.62 25.50 -13.62
N LEU A 210 -23.76 24.55 -13.22
CA LEU A 210 -24.17 23.15 -13.02
C LEU A 210 -25.10 22.98 -11.82
N GLY A 211 -25.01 23.84 -10.80
CA GLY A 211 -25.81 23.73 -9.57
C GLY A 211 -25.52 22.48 -8.74
N LYS A 212 -24.37 21.84 -8.97
CA LYS A 212 -23.96 20.56 -8.36
C LYS A 212 -22.76 20.73 -7.44
N THR A 213 -22.64 19.86 -6.45
CA THR A 213 -21.49 19.78 -5.56
C THR A 213 -20.45 18.82 -6.16
N LEU A 214 -19.22 19.28 -6.35
CA LEU A 214 -18.12 18.41 -6.77
C LEU A 214 -17.53 17.70 -5.54
N VAL A 215 -17.52 16.38 -5.55
CA VAL A 215 -16.91 15.52 -4.52
C VAL A 215 -15.62 14.92 -5.10
N VAL A 216 -14.48 15.38 -4.60
CA VAL A 216 -13.15 14.90 -5.01
C VAL A 216 -12.64 13.94 -3.95
N VAL A 217 -12.59 12.65 -4.29
CA VAL A 217 -12.09 11.58 -3.44
C VAL A 217 -10.64 11.27 -3.81
N ILE A 218 -9.77 11.28 -2.81
CA ILE A 218 -8.33 11.09 -2.96
C ILE A 218 -7.92 9.92 -2.09
N ASP A 219 -7.44 8.84 -2.70
CA ASP A 219 -7.04 7.61 -2.00
C ASP A 219 -5.57 7.24 -2.30
N ASN A 220 -5.02 6.34 -1.50
CA ASN A 220 -3.67 5.76 -1.63
C ASN A 220 -2.52 6.77 -1.60
N LEU A 221 -2.75 7.96 -1.03
CA LEU A 221 -1.70 8.97 -0.83
C LEU A 221 -0.56 8.45 0.06
N ASP A 222 -0.88 7.58 1.01
CA ASP A 222 0.06 6.90 1.91
C ASP A 222 0.96 5.85 1.22
N ARG A 223 0.74 5.56 -0.07
CA ARG A 223 1.58 4.65 -0.87
C ARG A 223 2.56 5.38 -1.79
N CYS A 224 2.41 6.68 -1.94
CA CYS A 224 3.30 7.50 -2.75
C CYS A 224 4.68 7.66 -2.09
N LEU A 225 5.69 7.93 -2.92
CA LEU A 225 6.98 8.41 -2.41
C LEU A 225 6.81 9.75 -1.68
N PRO A 226 7.63 10.07 -0.67
CA PRO A 226 7.51 11.30 0.12
C PRO A 226 7.32 12.57 -0.72
N ASN A 227 8.15 12.79 -1.73
CA ASN A 227 8.06 13.98 -2.60
C ASN A 227 6.70 14.05 -3.32
N ASN A 228 6.25 12.94 -3.90
CA ASN A 228 4.97 12.88 -4.60
C ASN A 228 3.78 13.09 -3.65
N THR A 229 3.86 12.59 -2.41
CA THR A 229 2.86 12.84 -1.38
C THR A 229 2.71 14.34 -1.13
N ILE A 230 3.83 15.05 -0.96
CA ILE A 230 3.82 16.51 -0.73
C ILE A 230 3.32 17.27 -1.95
N HIS A 231 3.80 16.95 -3.15
CA HIS A 231 3.31 17.59 -4.37
C HIS A 231 1.81 17.38 -4.60
N THR A 232 1.29 16.20 -4.24
CA THR A 232 -0.15 15.91 -4.31
C THR A 232 -0.92 16.73 -3.26
N LEU A 233 -0.42 16.83 -2.02
CA LEU A 233 -1.03 17.66 -0.97
C LEU A 233 -1.03 19.16 -1.33
N GLU A 234 0.06 19.66 -1.91
CA GLU A 234 0.15 21.02 -2.44
C GLU A 234 -0.80 21.25 -3.62
N ALA A 235 -0.95 20.26 -4.50
CA ALA A 235 -1.92 20.30 -5.58
C ALA A 235 -3.33 20.46 -5.04
N ILE A 236 -3.71 19.62 -4.07
CA ILE A 236 -5.03 19.67 -3.43
C ILE A 236 -5.28 21.05 -2.83
N ARG A 237 -4.28 21.61 -2.11
CA ARG A 237 -4.36 22.94 -1.49
C ARG A 237 -4.77 24.06 -2.44
N LEU A 238 -4.37 23.98 -3.71
CA LEU A 238 -4.74 24.99 -4.71
C LEU A 238 -6.25 25.00 -5.00
N PHE A 239 -6.99 23.95 -4.64
CA PHE A 239 -8.40 23.76 -4.98
C PHE A 239 -9.32 23.57 -3.77
N LEU A 240 -8.77 23.32 -2.57
CA LEU A 240 -9.49 23.11 -1.29
C LEU A 240 -10.50 24.21 -0.90
N PHE A 241 -10.56 25.34 -1.61
CA PHE A 241 -11.38 26.50 -1.26
C PHE A 241 -12.29 26.97 -2.39
N LEU A 242 -12.53 26.13 -3.40
CA LEU A 242 -13.47 26.46 -4.46
C LEU A 242 -14.91 26.20 -3.99
N PRO A 243 -15.86 27.11 -4.28
CA PRO A 243 -17.23 26.97 -3.80
C PRO A 243 -17.87 25.68 -4.32
N ASN A 244 -18.83 25.13 -3.57
CA ASN A 244 -19.53 23.89 -3.91
C ASN A 244 -18.60 22.69 -4.14
N THR A 245 -17.44 22.65 -3.47
CA THR A 245 -16.49 21.55 -3.56
C THR A 245 -16.30 20.86 -2.20
N VAL A 246 -16.22 19.55 -2.23
CA VAL A 246 -15.90 18.65 -1.12
C VAL A 246 -14.63 17.89 -1.48
N PHE A 247 -13.66 17.86 -0.57
CA PHE A 247 -12.50 16.98 -0.69
C PHE A 247 -12.56 15.91 0.39
N ILE A 248 -12.36 14.65 -0.01
CA ILE A 248 -12.24 13.51 0.91
C ILE A 248 -10.87 12.89 0.68
N ILE A 249 -10.00 12.92 1.69
CA ILE A 249 -8.63 12.40 1.60
C ILE A 249 -8.52 11.18 2.51
N ALA A 250 -8.33 9.99 1.93
CA ALA A 250 -8.05 8.77 2.69
C ALA A 250 -6.55 8.47 2.71
N ALA A 251 -6.00 8.35 3.92
CA ALA A 251 -4.58 8.04 4.10
C ALA A 251 -4.26 7.48 5.48
N ASP A 252 -3.06 6.92 5.62
CA ASP A 252 -2.44 6.69 6.91
C ASP A 252 -1.78 8.00 7.40
N GLU A 253 -2.24 8.48 8.55
CA GLU A 253 -1.81 9.75 9.15
C GLU A 253 -0.30 9.73 9.46
N ASP A 254 0.22 8.60 9.92
CA ASP A 254 1.63 8.46 10.29
C ASP A 254 2.53 8.37 9.05
N MET A 255 2.05 7.76 7.96
CA MET A 255 2.75 7.75 6.68
C MET A 255 2.85 9.15 6.06
N ILE A 256 1.77 9.95 6.15
CA ILE A 256 1.82 11.36 5.71
C ILE A 256 2.81 12.15 6.56
N ARG A 257 2.78 12.01 7.89
CA ARG A 257 3.74 12.68 8.78
C ARG A 257 5.18 12.33 8.45
N GLY A 258 5.46 11.06 8.18
CA GLY A 258 6.77 10.59 7.72
C GLY A 258 7.19 11.26 6.42
N ALA A 259 6.29 11.30 5.42
CA ALA A 259 6.57 11.97 4.15
C ALA A 259 6.87 13.48 4.30
N VAL A 260 6.14 14.18 5.17
CA VAL A 260 6.37 15.60 5.45
C VAL A 260 7.71 15.79 6.17
N ALA A 261 8.04 14.93 7.13
CA ALA A 261 9.31 14.99 7.85
C ALA A 261 10.52 14.74 6.94
N ASP A 262 10.40 13.78 6.01
CA ASP A 262 11.44 13.46 5.03
C ASP A 262 11.66 14.61 4.03
N TYR A 263 10.56 15.23 3.57
CA TYR A 263 10.61 16.34 2.63
C TYR A 263 11.20 17.61 3.25
N PHE A 264 10.74 17.97 4.45
CA PHE A 264 11.23 19.13 5.21
C PHE A 264 12.28 18.67 6.24
N LYS A 265 13.51 18.40 5.77
CA LYS A 265 14.64 17.99 6.62
C LYS A 265 14.77 18.89 7.86
N GLY A 266 14.43 18.37 9.04
CA GLY A 266 14.47 19.13 10.31
C GLY A 266 13.16 19.81 10.73
N ALA A 267 12.02 19.43 10.17
CA ALA A 267 10.71 19.87 10.66
C ALA A 267 10.43 19.35 12.08
N ASN A 268 10.06 20.26 12.99
CA ASN A 268 9.58 19.90 14.33
C ASN A 268 8.17 19.30 14.25
N GLU A 269 7.77 18.48 15.25
CA GLU A 269 6.44 17.85 15.31
C GLU A 269 5.28 18.84 15.10
N ARG A 270 5.40 20.07 15.61
CA ARG A 270 4.40 21.14 15.38
C ARG A 270 4.21 21.47 13.90
N HIS A 271 5.29 21.56 13.12
CA HIS A 271 5.19 21.85 11.70
C HIS A 271 4.51 20.71 10.93
N LEU A 272 4.65 19.46 11.39
CA LEU A 272 4.00 18.29 10.79
C LEU A 272 2.48 18.32 11.02
N ILE A 273 2.06 18.63 12.25
CA ILE A 273 0.64 18.76 12.61
C ILE A 273 0.01 19.94 11.86
N ASP A 274 0.66 21.11 11.91
CA ASP A 274 0.18 22.32 11.24
C ASP A 274 0.04 22.15 9.72
N TYR A 275 0.84 21.29 9.09
CA TYR A 275 0.74 21.03 7.66
C TYR A 275 -0.53 20.26 7.32
N ILE A 276 -0.84 19.21 8.07
CA ILE A 276 -2.04 18.39 7.87
C ILE A 276 -3.30 19.20 8.20
N ASP A 277 -3.31 19.93 9.32
CA ASP A 277 -4.46 20.72 9.79
C ASP A 277 -4.84 21.86 8.82
N LYS A 278 -3.86 22.39 8.06
CA LYS A 278 -4.12 23.39 7.01
C LYS A 278 -4.84 22.83 5.79
N LEU A 279 -4.75 21.51 5.57
CA LEU A 279 -5.33 20.84 4.41
C LEU A 279 -6.61 20.10 4.77
N ILE A 280 -6.68 19.58 5.99
CA ILE A 280 -7.78 18.73 6.45
C ILE A 280 -8.48 19.46 7.58
N GLN A 281 -9.67 19.96 7.29
CA GLN A 281 -10.48 20.71 8.26
C GLN A 281 -11.12 19.77 9.27
N ILE A 282 -11.53 18.58 8.82
CA ILE A 282 -12.23 17.61 9.67
C ILE A 282 -11.55 16.25 9.53
N PRO A 283 -10.81 15.80 10.55
CA PRO A 283 -10.23 14.47 10.59
C PRO A 283 -11.24 13.46 11.18
N ILE A 284 -11.63 12.45 10.39
CA ILE A 284 -12.36 11.27 10.85
C ILE A 284 -11.40 10.09 10.86
N ARG A 285 -11.30 9.39 12.00
CA ARG A 285 -10.48 8.18 12.11
C ARG A 285 -11.36 6.95 11.96
N VAL A 286 -10.98 6.05 11.07
CA VAL A 286 -11.57 4.71 10.98
C VAL A 286 -11.31 3.99 12.30
N PRO A 287 -12.36 3.52 12.99
CA PRO A 287 -12.23 2.92 14.30
C PRO A 287 -11.40 1.64 14.22
N LYS A 288 -10.61 1.39 15.26
CA LYS A 288 -9.94 0.09 15.41
C LYS A 288 -11.00 -0.96 15.66
N VAL A 289 -10.89 -2.07 14.93
CA VAL A 289 -11.84 -3.17 14.99
C VAL A 289 -11.60 -3.98 16.25
N GLY A 290 -12.60 -4.08 17.12
CA GLY A 290 -12.53 -4.82 18.36
C GLY A 290 -12.89 -6.30 18.21
N ILE A 291 -13.01 -6.97 19.35
CA ILE A 291 -13.37 -8.40 19.43
C ILE A 291 -14.75 -8.64 18.81
N ARG A 292 -15.73 -7.77 19.09
CA ARG A 292 -17.12 -7.98 18.61
C ARG A 292 -17.21 -7.79 17.10
N GLU A 293 -16.50 -6.81 16.55
CA GLU A 293 -16.47 -6.51 15.13
C GLU A 293 -15.70 -7.58 14.35
N ILE A 294 -14.55 -8.06 14.85
CA ILE A 294 -13.85 -9.21 14.25
C ILE A 294 -14.73 -10.45 14.25
N ARG A 295 -15.44 -10.72 15.35
CA ARG A 295 -16.36 -11.85 15.45
C ARG A 295 -17.45 -11.77 14.38
N ALA A 296 -18.14 -10.63 14.27
CA ALA A 296 -19.16 -10.41 13.26
C ALA A 296 -18.60 -10.56 11.84
N TYR A 297 -17.41 -10.00 11.60
CA TYR A 297 -16.74 -10.12 10.31
C TYR A 297 -16.39 -11.57 9.94
N LEU A 298 -15.87 -12.35 10.89
CA LEU A 298 -15.60 -13.78 10.67
C LEU A 298 -16.88 -14.56 10.38
N PHE A 299 -17.98 -14.27 11.10
CA PHE A 299 -19.27 -14.90 10.82
C PHE A 299 -19.73 -14.61 9.39
N MET A 300 -19.62 -13.37 8.93
CA MET A 300 -19.95 -13.02 7.54
C MET A 300 -19.05 -13.75 6.53
N LEU A 301 -17.73 -13.81 6.77
CA LEU A 301 -16.81 -14.53 5.90
C LEU A 301 -17.13 -16.03 5.81
N PHE A 302 -17.45 -16.66 6.93
CA PHE A 302 -17.82 -18.08 6.98
C PHE A 302 -19.21 -18.37 6.40
N ALA A 303 -20.18 -17.46 6.59
CA ALA A 303 -21.48 -17.52 5.94
C ALA A 303 -21.36 -17.48 4.41
N ILE A 304 -20.53 -16.56 3.88
CA ILE A 304 -20.22 -16.46 2.45
C ILE A 304 -19.56 -17.76 1.95
N GLU A 305 -18.64 -18.33 2.73
CA GLU A 305 -18.01 -19.60 2.37
C GLU A 305 -18.98 -20.77 2.33
N CYS A 306 -19.92 -20.83 3.27
CA CYS A 306 -20.97 -21.85 3.30
C CYS A 306 -22.01 -21.68 2.19
N ARG A 307 -21.87 -20.65 1.33
CA ARG A 307 -22.76 -20.34 0.20
C ARG A 307 -24.21 -20.14 0.64
N ILE A 308 -24.39 -19.46 1.77
CA ILE A 308 -25.73 -19.03 2.22
C ILE A 308 -26.35 -18.11 1.16
N ASN A 309 -27.66 -18.23 0.96
CA ASN A 309 -28.44 -17.40 0.04
C ASN A 309 -28.27 -15.90 0.36
N GLU A 310 -28.23 -15.04 -0.67
CA GLU A 310 -28.01 -13.59 -0.53
C GLU A 310 -29.04 -12.89 0.38
N ASP A 311 -30.32 -13.25 0.30
CA ASP A 311 -31.37 -12.67 1.16
C ASP A 311 -31.15 -13.01 2.64
N VAL A 312 -30.68 -14.23 2.90
CA VAL A 312 -30.40 -14.72 4.25
C VAL A 312 -29.10 -14.10 4.77
N LEU A 313 -28.09 -13.96 3.89
CA LEU A 313 -26.84 -13.30 4.20
C LEU A 313 -27.06 -11.83 4.59
N GLU A 314 -27.95 -11.13 3.89
CA GLU A 314 -28.31 -9.75 4.21
C GLU A 314 -29.06 -9.63 5.55
N LYS A 315 -29.99 -10.55 5.84
CA LYS A 315 -30.63 -10.63 7.17
C LYS A 315 -29.61 -10.85 8.29
N LEU A 316 -28.65 -11.76 8.07
CA LEU A 316 -27.57 -12.02 9.02
C LEU A 316 -26.71 -10.77 9.23
N ARG A 317 -26.36 -10.06 8.15
CA ARG A 317 -25.59 -8.81 8.18
C ARG A 317 -26.32 -7.75 9.02
N CYS A 318 -27.60 -7.51 8.75
CA CYS A 318 -28.40 -6.52 9.47
C CYS A 318 -28.50 -6.83 10.97
N GLU A 319 -28.69 -8.10 11.36
CA GLU A 319 -28.77 -8.46 12.78
C GLU A 319 -27.41 -8.34 13.49
N LEU A 320 -26.31 -8.66 12.80
CA LEU A 320 -24.95 -8.45 13.32
C LEU A 320 -24.65 -6.95 13.47
N GLU A 321 -24.97 -6.14 12.47
CA GLU A 321 -24.82 -4.68 12.51
C GLU A 321 -25.60 -4.08 13.69
N ARG A 322 -26.89 -4.45 13.84
CA ARG A 322 -27.72 -4.05 14.98
C ARG A 322 -27.08 -4.45 16.31
N SER A 323 -26.55 -5.66 16.41
CA SER A 323 -25.86 -6.14 17.63
C SER A 323 -24.58 -5.36 17.93
N LEU A 324 -23.86 -4.87 16.91
CA LEU A 324 -22.68 -4.03 17.09
C LEU A 324 -23.04 -2.62 17.56
N GLN A 325 -24.06 -2.01 16.96
CA GLN A 325 -24.57 -0.68 17.35
C GLN A 325 -25.10 -0.65 18.79
N LEU A 326 -25.68 -1.76 19.27
CA LEU A 326 -26.18 -1.90 20.63
C LEU A 326 -25.15 -2.46 21.61
N SER A 327 -23.87 -2.55 21.21
CA SER A 327 -22.82 -3.18 22.02
C SER A 327 -22.57 -2.51 23.38
N TRP A 328 -22.91 -1.22 23.50
CA TRP A 328 -22.84 -0.46 24.76
C TRP A 328 -23.89 -0.87 25.80
N LYS A 329 -24.93 -1.62 25.39
CA LYS A 329 -26.04 -2.05 26.27
C LYS A 329 -26.26 -3.56 26.28
N GLU A 330 -26.09 -4.21 25.13
CA GLU A 330 -26.42 -5.62 24.93
C GLU A 330 -25.17 -6.51 24.93
N ASN A 331 -25.35 -7.75 25.37
CA ASN A 331 -24.34 -8.80 25.23
C ASN A 331 -24.19 -9.23 23.77
N PRO A 332 -23.03 -9.79 23.37
CA PRO A 332 -22.85 -10.32 22.02
C PRO A 332 -23.93 -11.33 21.65
N ILE A 333 -24.43 -11.25 20.41
CA ILE A 333 -25.42 -12.19 19.91
C ILE A 333 -24.90 -13.64 19.92
N LYS A 334 -25.69 -14.56 20.48
CA LYS A 334 -25.34 -15.99 20.57
C LYS A 334 -25.44 -16.67 19.21
N ILE A 335 -24.61 -17.69 18.99
CA ILE A 335 -24.60 -18.51 17.77
C ILE A 335 -25.98 -19.10 17.48
N ASP A 336 -26.68 -19.62 18.49
CA ASP A 336 -27.99 -20.26 18.30
C ASP A 336 -29.02 -19.31 17.65
N LYS A 337 -29.05 -18.05 18.09
CA LYS A 337 -29.94 -17.03 17.50
C LYS A 337 -29.57 -16.71 16.05
N LEU A 338 -28.28 -16.71 15.71
CA LEU A 338 -27.84 -16.50 14.33
C LEU A 338 -28.21 -17.69 13.43
N LEU A 339 -28.10 -18.91 13.96
CA LEU A 339 -28.45 -20.13 13.21
C LEU A 339 -29.95 -20.24 12.93
N GLU A 340 -30.81 -19.68 13.79
CA GLU A 340 -32.25 -19.57 13.54
C GLU A 340 -32.56 -18.70 12.32
N ILE A 341 -31.74 -17.67 12.06
CA ILE A 341 -31.90 -16.76 10.92
C ILE A 341 -31.47 -17.43 9.61
N THR A 342 -30.47 -18.33 9.66
CA THR A 342 -29.87 -18.92 8.46
C THR A 342 -30.61 -20.10 7.86
N GLY A 343 -31.58 -20.69 8.58
CA GLY A 343 -32.30 -21.89 8.16
C GLY A 343 -31.55 -23.20 8.44
N ASP A 344 -32.15 -24.34 8.05
CA ASP A 344 -31.64 -25.68 8.40
C ASP A 344 -30.58 -26.25 7.43
N GLU A 345 -30.55 -25.82 6.16
CA GLU A 345 -29.54 -26.28 5.22
C GLU A 345 -28.15 -25.77 5.64
N ASN A 346 -27.23 -26.68 5.96
CA ASN A 346 -25.85 -26.41 6.43
C ASN A 346 -25.69 -25.91 7.88
N LYS A 347 -26.71 -26.04 8.72
CA LYS A 347 -26.67 -25.56 10.13
C LYS A 347 -25.49 -26.10 10.95
N GLU A 348 -25.12 -27.37 10.77
CA GLU A 348 -24.00 -27.99 11.49
C GLU A 348 -22.64 -27.46 11.01
N ASN A 349 -22.44 -27.34 9.69
CA ASN A 349 -21.23 -26.76 9.12
C ASN A 349 -21.06 -25.30 9.55
N LEU A 350 -22.14 -24.53 9.54
CA LEU A 350 -22.13 -23.13 9.94
C LEU A 350 -21.88 -22.96 11.45
N ARG A 351 -22.48 -23.82 12.29
CA ARG A 351 -22.19 -23.88 13.72
C ARG A 351 -20.70 -24.10 13.96
N ASN A 352 -20.10 -25.12 13.35
CA ASN A 352 -18.67 -25.42 13.49
C ASN A 352 -17.80 -24.24 13.06
N ALA A 353 -18.18 -23.54 11.98
CA ALA A 353 -17.46 -22.36 11.50
C ALA A 353 -17.59 -21.16 12.45
N PHE A 354 -18.77 -20.93 13.03
CA PHE A 354 -18.98 -19.85 14.01
C PHE A 354 -18.30 -20.16 15.35
N GLU A 355 -18.27 -21.42 15.78
CA GLU A 355 -17.51 -21.82 16.97
C GLU A 355 -16.00 -21.64 16.75
N LEU A 356 -15.49 -21.98 15.55
CA LEU A 356 -14.11 -21.69 15.18
C LEU A 356 -13.84 -20.18 15.22
N ALA A 357 -14.74 -19.35 14.67
CA ALA A 357 -14.63 -17.90 14.74
C ALA A 357 -14.57 -17.39 16.19
N ASP A 358 -15.44 -17.87 17.08
CA ASP A 358 -15.46 -17.47 18.49
C ASP A 358 -14.14 -17.82 19.19
N ARG A 359 -13.53 -18.97 18.86
CA ARG A 359 -12.23 -19.37 19.41
C ARG A 359 -11.09 -18.47 18.95
N ILE A 360 -11.02 -18.12 17.66
CA ILE A 360 -9.87 -17.39 17.11
C ILE A 360 -10.00 -15.87 17.24
N THR A 361 -11.23 -15.34 17.35
CA THR A 361 -11.52 -13.90 17.45
C THR A 361 -10.61 -13.17 18.45
N PRO A 362 -10.47 -13.61 19.72
CA PRO A 362 -9.67 -12.87 20.70
C PRO A 362 -8.24 -12.64 20.23
N ILE A 363 -7.59 -13.69 19.69
CA ILE A 363 -6.21 -13.59 19.19
C ILE A 363 -6.12 -12.67 17.97
N LEU A 364 -7.06 -12.77 17.04
CA LEU A 364 -7.05 -11.93 15.83
C LEU A 364 -7.28 -10.46 16.15
N ALA A 365 -8.09 -10.15 17.18
CA ALA A 365 -8.37 -8.79 17.60
C ALA A 365 -7.22 -8.18 18.43
N THR A 366 -6.61 -8.93 19.35
CA THR A 366 -5.65 -8.39 20.33
C THR A 366 -4.18 -8.55 19.94
N SER A 367 -3.84 -9.51 19.06
CA SER A 367 -2.44 -9.77 18.71
C SER A 367 -1.77 -8.54 18.07
N PRO A 368 -0.57 -8.12 18.50
CA PRO A 368 0.13 -6.97 17.93
C PRO A 368 0.41 -7.06 16.42
N SER A 369 0.48 -8.26 15.85
CA SER A 369 0.75 -8.49 14.42
C SER A 369 -0.51 -8.44 13.54
N ILE A 370 -1.70 -8.48 14.15
CA ILE A 370 -3.00 -8.52 13.45
C ILE A 370 -3.84 -7.31 13.83
N GLN A 371 -3.97 -7.00 15.13
CA GLN A 371 -4.68 -5.83 15.68
C GLN A 371 -6.07 -5.60 15.08
N GLY A 372 -6.83 -6.68 14.85
CA GLY A 372 -8.15 -6.59 14.25
C GLY A 372 -8.15 -6.10 12.79
N ASN A 373 -7.02 -6.11 12.09
CA ASN A 373 -6.95 -5.64 10.71
C ASN A 373 -7.73 -6.57 9.76
N PRO A 374 -8.84 -6.13 9.15
CA PRO A 374 -9.72 -6.99 8.35
C PRO A 374 -9.04 -7.63 7.15
N ARG A 375 -8.07 -6.92 6.56
CA ARG A 375 -7.27 -7.41 5.42
C ARG A 375 -6.31 -8.51 5.86
N ILE A 376 -5.61 -8.33 6.98
CA ILE A 376 -4.73 -9.36 7.54
C ILE A 376 -5.54 -10.59 7.92
N VAL A 377 -6.69 -10.43 8.58
CA VAL A 377 -7.60 -11.54 8.94
C VAL A 377 -8.03 -12.31 7.69
N LYS A 378 -8.52 -11.62 6.65
CA LYS A 378 -8.92 -12.27 5.39
C LYS A 378 -7.77 -13.01 4.71
N ARG A 379 -6.57 -12.41 4.68
CA ARG A 379 -5.36 -13.04 4.12
C ARG A 379 -4.97 -14.29 4.89
N LEU A 380 -5.04 -14.24 6.22
CA LEU A 380 -4.77 -15.37 7.09
C LEU A 380 -5.71 -16.54 6.78
N LEU A 381 -7.02 -16.29 6.72
CA LEU A 381 -8.00 -17.31 6.37
C LEU A 381 -7.78 -17.85 4.94
N ASN A 382 -7.39 -17.00 3.99
CA ASN A 382 -7.04 -17.46 2.64
C ASN A 382 -5.84 -18.43 2.65
N VAL A 383 -4.83 -18.20 3.49
CA VAL A 383 -3.70 -19.13 3.65
C VAL A 383 -4.19 -20.47 4.20
N VAL A 384 -5.06 -20.47 5.22
CA VAL A 384 -5.69 -21.69 5.76
C VAL A 384 -6.42 -22.44 4.64
N LYS A 385 -7.24 -21.75 3.84
CA LYS A 385 -8.00 -22.39 2.74
C LYS A 385 -7.09 -22.91 1.63
N MET A 386 -6.01 -22.22 1.30
CA MET A 386 -5.02 -22.72 0.34
C MET A 386 -4.40 -24.03 0.85
N ARG A 387 -3.95 -24.05 2.11
CA ARG A 387 -3.37 -25.24 2.73
C ARG A 387 -4.37 -26.40 2.81
N MET A 388 -5.61 -26.13 3.22
CA MET A 388 -6.67 -27.15 3.25
C MET A 388 -6.96 -27.74 1.86
N LYS A 389 -6.99 -26.92 0.82
CA LYS A 389 -7.17 -27.42 -0.56
C LYS A 389 -5.99 -28.26 -1.02
N THR A 390 -4.75 -27.86 -0.72
CA THR A 390 -3.55 -28.63 -1.03
C THR A 390 -3.52 -29.95 -0.27
N ALA A 391 -3.86 -29.94 1.03
CA ALA A 391 -3.98 -31.13 1.86
C ALA A 391 -4.95 -32.15 1.26
N LYS A 392 -6.18 -31.71 0.94
CA LYS A 392 -7.22 -32.54 0.33
C LYS A 392 -6.77 -33.14 -1.01
N ARG A 393 -6.12 -32.36 -1.88
CA ARG A 393 -5.60 -32.83 -3.18
C ARG A 393 -4.51 -33.89 -3.05
N ARG A 394 -3.76 -33.87 -1.96
CA ARG A 394 -2.65 -34.81 -1.70
C ARG A 394 -3.04 -35.98 -0.81
N GLY A 395 -4.32 -36.11 -0.45
CA GLY A 395 -4.78 -37.15 0.47
C GLY A 395 -4.23 -37.01 1.89
N MET A 396 -3.78 -35.82 2.28
CA MET A 396 -3.34 -35.55 3.66
C MET A 396 -4.56 -35.42 4.56
N GLN A 397 -4.63 -36.24 5.60
CA GLN A 397 -5.68 -36.17 6.62
C GLN A 397 -5.32 -35.09 7.64
N LEU A 398 -5.58 -33.82 7.28
CA LEU A 398 -5.36 -32.68 8.16
C LEU A 398 -6.68 -31.98 8.47
N ASP A 399 -6.85 -31.64 9.75
CA ASP A 399 -7.97 -30.84 10.25
C ASP A 399 -7.73 -29.35 9.99
N GLU A 400 -8.78 -28.64 9.56
CA GLU A 400 -8.73 -27.20 9.33
C GLU A 400 -8.36 -26.41 10.59
N SER A 401 -8.79 -26.86 11.76
CA SER A 401 -8.52 -26.21 13.04
C SER A 401 -7.03 -26.31 13.40
N ILE A 402 -6.36 -27.43 13.07
CA ILE A 402 -4.91 -27.58 13.23
C ILE A 402 -4.18 -26.59 12.31
N ILE A 403 -4.55 -26.54 11.03
CA ILE A 403 -3.94 -25.60 10.07
C ILE A 403 -4.16 -24.16 10.53
N THR A 404 -5.37 -23.82 11.01
CA THR A 404 -5.69 -22.48 11.52
C THR A 404 -4.82 -22.12 12.71
N LYS A 405 -4.70 -23.01 13.70
CA LYS A 405 -3.85 -22.80 14.89
C LYS A 405 -2.39 -22.57 14.50
N LEU A 406 -1.86 -23.33 13.54
CA LEU A 406 -0.49 -23.17 13.04
C LEU A 406 -0.29 -21.86 12.25
N VAL A 407 -1.20 -21.53 11.35
CA VAL A 407 -1.12 -20.28 10.56
C VAL A 407 -1.16 -19.04 11.47
N ILE A 408 -1.97 -19.07 12.54
CA ILE A 408 -2.01 -18.01 13.57
C ILE A 408 -0.64 -17.91 14.28
N PHE A 409 -0.05 -19.04 14.66
CA PHE A 409 1.28 -19.07 15.27
C PHE A 409 2.34 -18.44 14.36
N GLU A 410 2.41 -18.90 13.11
CA GLU A 410 3.38 -18.42 12.12
C GLU A 410 3.29 -16.90 11.91
N ARG A 411 2.07 -16.37 11.85
CA ARG A 411 1.82 -14.95 11.64
C ARG A 411 2.21 -14.10 12.84
N CYS A 412 1.96 -14.58 14.06
CA CYS A 412 2.16 -13.81 15.28
C CYS A 412 3.56 -13.93 15.88
N MET A 413 4.21 -15.08 15.70
CA MET A 413 5.54 -15.34 16.26
C MET A 413 6.68 -14.93 15.34
N GLY A 414 6.40 -14.77 14.05
CA GLY A 414 7.41 -14.40 13.07
C GLY A 414 8.39 -15.53 12.74
N VAL A 415 9.38 -15.21 11.92
CA VAL A 415 10.17 -16.20 11.17
C VAL A 415 11.09 -17.03 12.06
N GLU A 416 11.78 -16.38 12.99
CA GLU A 416 12.75 -17.03 13.88
C GLU A 416 12.07 -18.07 14.77
N ALA A 417 11.03 -17.65 15.50
CA ALA A 417 10.26 -18.52 16.38
C ALA A 417 9.52 -19.64 15.63
N THR A 418 9.04 -19.37 14.41
CA THR A 418 8.44 -20.39 13.54
C THR A 418 9.46 -21.43 13.07
N SER A 419 10.68 -20.99 12.73
CA SER A 419 11.74 -21.90 12.30
C SER A 419 12.16 -22.83 13.44
N GLU A 420 12.31 -22.30 14.64
CA GLU A 420 12.61 -23.07 15.85
C GLU A 420 11.46 -24.05 16.17
N PHE A 421 10.21 -23.61 16.01
CA PHE A 421 9.05 -24.49 16.15
C PHE A 421 9.09 -25.68 15.19
N TYR A 422 9.44 -25.46 13.92
CA TYR A 422 9.54 -26.53 12.93
C TYR A 422 10.70 -27.49 13.22
N GLN A 423 11.81 -26.97 13.73
CA GLN A 423 12.95 -27.79 14.17
C GLN A 423 12.58 -28.71 15.32
N LEU A 424 11.76 -28.25 16.27
CA LEU A 424 11.24 -29.09 17.36
C LEU A 424 10.35 -30.22 16.79
N ILE A 425 9.48 -29.91 15.82
CA ILE A 425 8.63 -30.92 15.17
C ILE A 425 9.48 -31.98 14.45
N ASP A 426 10.50 -31.57 13.71
CA ASP A 426 11.37 -32.49 12.97
C ASP A 426 12.23 -33.35 13.91
N THR A 427 12.79 -32.76 14.96
CA THR A 427 13.67 -33.45 15.92
C THR A 427 12.89 -34.43 16.81
N GLU A 428 11.60 -34.14 17.08
CA GLU A 428 10.75 -34.93 17.98
C GLU A 428 9.74 -35.80 17.23
N ASN A 429 10.10 -36.27 16.03
CA ASN A 429 9.29 -37.21 15.23
C ASN A 429 7.83 -36.75 15.00
N GLY A 430 7.63 -35.45 14.79
CA GLY A 430 6.33 -34.85 14.52
C GLY A 430 5.51 -34.45 15.75
N LYS A 431 5.95 -34.81 16.97
CA LYS A 431 5.17 -34.63 18.21
C LYS A 431 5.98 -33.87 19.27
N PRO A 432 6.07 -32.52 19.18
CA PRO A 432 6.83 -31.73 20.15
C PRO A 432 6.32 -31.91 21.58
N LYS A 433 7.21 -32.24 22.50
CA LYS A 433 6.96 -32.39 23.94
C LYS A 433 6.56 -31.07 24.59
N ILE A 434 6.99 -29.95 24.04
CA ILE A 434 6.66 -28.60 24.54
C ILE A 434 5.14 -28.38 24.65
N PHE A 435 4.33 -29.02 23.80
CA PHE A 435 2.87 -28.91 23.87
C PHE A 435 2.27 -29.53 25.11
N LYS A 436 2.87 -30.61 25.62
CA LYS A 436 2.44 -31.21 26.88
C LYS A 436 2.57 -30.19 28.01
N GLU A 437 3.66 -29.44 28.05
CA GLU A 437 3.87 -28.44 29.10
C GLU A 437 2.99 -27.20 28.89
N LEU A 438 2.80 -26.75 27.64
CA LEU A 438 2.02 -25.55 27.33
C LEU A 438 0.50 -25.72 27.42
N GLU A 439 -0.02 -26.91 27.11
CA GLU A 439 -1.46 -27.19 27.07
C GLU A 439 -1.98 -27.83 28.37
N ASP A 440 -1.09 -28.36 29.22
CA ASP A 440 -1.42 -28.87 30.57
C ASP A 440 -1.09 -27.86 31.68
N SER A 441 -0.51 -26.70 31.36
CA SER A 441 -0.20 -25.67 32.36
C SER A 441 -1.47 -24.99 32.90
N ASP A 442 -1.97 -25.48 34.03
CA ASP A 442 -2.72 -24.66 34.98
C ASP A 442 -1.78 -23.59 35.55
N GLU A 443 -2.29 -22.37 35.77
CA GLU A 443 -1.53 -21.12 36.00
C GLU A 443 -0.52 -21.14 37.19
N GLU A 444 -0.46 -22.23 37.95
CA GLU A 444 0.33 -22.38 39.19
C GLU A 444 1.55 -23.32 39.11
N LYS A 445 1.84 -23.99 37.97
CA LYS A 445 3.02 -24.88 37.85
C LYS A 445 4.08 -24.35 36.87
N LYS A 446 5.35 -24.53 37.28
CA LYS A 446 6.62 -24.11 36.63
C LYS A 446 6.47 -23.67 35.17
N SER A 447 6.86 -22.43 34.90
CA SER A 447 7.02 -21.91 33.53
C SER A 447 7.79 -22.93 32.67
N PRO A 448 7.22 -23.39 31.55
CA PRO A 448 7.89 -24.34 30.67
C PRO A 448 9.22 -23.77 30.19
N SER A 449 10.20 -24.63 29.91
CA SER A 449 11.45 -24.20 29.29
C SER A 449 11.15 -23.82 27.84
N LEU A 450 10.77 -22.56 27.64
CA LEU A 450 10.44 -22.02 26.33
C LEU A 450 11.71 -21.72 25.54
N PRO A 451 11.67 -21.83 24.20
CA PRO A 451 12.74 -21.36 23.36
C PRO A 451 12.94 -19.85 23.51
N LYS A 452 14.20 -19.37 23.43
CA LYS A 452 14.52 -17.95 23.65
C LYS A 452 13.77 -17.01 22.72
N SER A 453 13.54 -17.44 21.47
CA SER A 453 12.82 -16.63 20.47
C SER A 453 11.33 -16.45 20.83
N TRP A 454 10.78 -17.31 21.70
CA TRP A 454 9.39 -17.29 22.13
C TRP A 454 9.15 -16.38 23.34
N GLU A 455 10.20 -16.07 24.12
CA GLU A 455 10.12 -15.27 25.35
C GLU A 455 9.62 -13.84 25.13
N LYS A 456 9.76 -13.29 23.91
CA LYS A 456 9.28 -11.93 23.59
C LYS A 456 7.75 -11.83 23.52
N ASN A 457 7.05 -12.95 23.31
CA ASN A 457 5.60 -12.99 23.03
C ASN A 457 4.85 -13.96 23.96
N LEU A 458 5.21 -13.99 25.25
CA LEU A 458 4.65 -14.95 26.22
C LEU A 458 3.13 -14.86 26.37
N GLU A 459 2.55 -13.66 26.34
CA GLU A 459 1.10 -13.46 26.47
C GLU A 459 0.34 -14.08 25.28
N PHE A 460 0.88 -13.92 24.08
CA PHE A 460 0.35 -14.58 22.88
C PHE A 460 0.43 -16.10 23.03
N ILE A 461 1.57 -16.65 23.45
CA ILE A 461 1.74 -18.11 23.59
C ILE A 461 0.76 -18.70 24.59
N LYS A 462 0.56 -18.04 25.74
CA LYS A 462 -0.42 -18.46 26.76
C LYS A 462 -1.84 -18.49 26.23
N THR A 463 -2.21 -17.51 25.41
CA THR A 463 -3.55 -17.44 24.81
C THR A 463 -3.70 -18.46 23.69
N TRP A 464 -2.66 -18.62 22.88
CA TRP A 464 -2.63 -19.53 21.74
C TRP A 464 -2.59 -21.01 22.14
N SER A 465 -1.86 -21.37 23.19
CA SER A 465 -1.81 -22.77 23.67
C SER A 465 -3.16 -23.25 24.20
N LYS A 466 -3.96 -22.34 24.77
CA LYS A 466 -5.34 -22.61 25.24
C LYS A 466 -6.35 -22.78 24.09
N LEU A 467 -6.00 -22.49 22.84
CA LEU A 467 -6.90 -22.71 21.71
C LEU A 467 -7.05 -24.20 21.40
N GLU A 468 -8.27 -24.63 21.12
CA GLU A 468 -8.53 -25.95 20.54
C GLU A 468 -8.25 -25.95 19.02
N PRO A 469 -7.76 -27.07 18.45
CA PRO A 469 -7.48 -28.34 19.11
C PRO A 469 -6.16 -28.31 19.88
N LYS A 470 -6.09 -29.06 20.98
CA LYS A 470 -4.80 -29.42 21.60
C LYS A 470 -3.89 -30.11 20.57
N LEU A 471 -2.64 -29.68 20.49
CA LEU A 471 -1.62 -30.21 19.58
C LEU A 471 -0.79 -31.34 20.22
N GLN A 472 -0.96 -31.56 21.53
CA GLN A 472 -0.35 -32.68 22.23
C GLN A 472 -0.65 -34.02 21.52
N ASN A 473 0.40 -34.82 21.30
CA ASN A 473 0.34 -36.14 20.66
C ASN A 473 -0.10 -36.18 19.18
N ILE A 474 -0.37 -35.03 18.54
CA ILE A 474 -0.69 -34.93 17.11
C ILE A 474 0.61 -34.90 16.29
N ASP A 475 0.67 -35.68 15.21
CA ASP A 475 1.78 -35.64 14.26
C ASP A 475 1.62 -34.45 13.31
N LEU A 476 2.47 -33.43 13.48
CA LEU A 476 2.39 -32.17 12.75
C LEU A 476 3.21 -32.14 11.45
N ARG A 477 3.88 -33.24 11.07
CA ARG A 477 4.78 -33.27 9.89
C ARG A 477 4.06 -32.88 8.59
N ALA A 478 2.85 -33.39 8.39
CA ALA A 478 2.05 -33.05 7.22
C ALA A 478 1.68 -31.56 7.19
N ALA A 479 1.40 -30.97 8.35
CA ALA A 479 1.02 -29.57 8.45
C ALA A 479 2.20 -28.63 8.20
N ILE A 480 3.39 -28.93 8.75
CA ILE A 480 4.61 -28.13 8.48
C ILE A 480 5.09 -28.29 7.05
N TYR A 481 4.92 -29.46 6.45
CA TYR A 481 5.24 -29.69 5.04
C TYR A 481 4.41 -28.78 4.14
N LEU A 482 3.10 -28.68 4.40
CA LEU A 482 2.24 -27.71 3.72
C LEU A 482 2.67 -26.27 3.99
N SER A 483 3.08 -25.95 5.22
CA SER A 483 3.58 -24.62 5.50
C SER A 483 4.78 -24.27 4.63
N ARG A 484 5.75 -25.18 4.47
CA ARG A 484 6.96 -24.93 3.67
C ARG A 484 6.65 -24.70 2.19
N GLU A 485 5.64 -25.38 1.65
CA GLU A 485 5.33 -25.31 0.21
C GLU A 485 4.29 -24.28 -0.21
N THR A 486 3.46 -23.81 0.73
CA THR A 486 2.32 -22.92 0.42
C THR A 486 2.53 -21.48 0.86
N ILE A 487 3.76 -21.11 1.25
CA ILE A 487 4.08 -19.71 1.56
C ILE A 487 3.84 -18.88 0.30
N PRO A 488 2.94 -17.89 0.35
CA PRO A 488 2.57 -17.14 -0.83
C PRO A 488 3.79 -16.41 -1.40
N PHE A 489 3.94 -16.48 -2.73
CA PHE A 489 4.78 -15.58 -3.52
C PHE A 489 4.47 -14.13 -3.09
N GLY A 490 5.32 -13.53 -2.26
CA GLY A 490 5.09 -12.22 -1.66
C GLY A 490 5.45 -12.08 -0.18
N VAL A 491 5.78 -13.17 0.52
CA VAL A 491 6.47 -13.13 1.82
C VAL A 491 7.79 -13.88 1.68
N TYR A 492 8.76 -13.27 0.99
CA TYR A 492 10.15 -13.70 1.09
C TYR A 492 10.70 -13.27 2.45
N THR A 493 10.30 -13.99 3.48
CA THR A 493 11.07 -14.11 4.72
C THR A 493 10.87 -15.52 5.25
N ILE A 494 11.18 -16.52 4.43
CA ILE A 494 11.48 -17.86 4.93
C ILE A 494 12.96 -17.85 5.26
N GLY A 495 13.27 -18.18 6.51
CA GLY A 495 14.63 -18.23 7.02
C GLY A 495 15.51 -19.01 6.05
N LEU A 496 16.58 -18.35 5.61
CA LEU A 496 17.65 -18.92 4.80
C LEU A 496 17.97 -20.35 5.29
N SER A 497 18.21 -21.29 4.37
CA SER A 497 18.77 -22.59 4.74
C SER A 497 20.04 -22.44 5.57
N PRO A 498 20.49 -23.47 6.32
CA PRO A 498 21.76 -23.42 7.04
C PRO A 498 22.92 -22.98 6.14
N ASN A 499 22.96 -23.46 4.89
CA ASN A 499 23.98 -23.09 3.91
C ASN A 499 23.87 -21.63 3.47
N ALA A 500 22.65 -21.11 3.30
CA ALA A 500 22.44 -19.71 2.95
C ALA A 500 22.70 -18.75 4.11
N ARG A 501 22.49 -19.15 5.37
CA ARG A 501 22.91 -18.37 6.55
C ARG A 501 24.42 -18.32 6.66
N GLU A 502 25.09 -19.45 6.52
CA GLU A 502 26.56 -19.50 6.51
C GLU A 502 27.12 -18.64 5.36
N ALA A 503 26.48 -18.68 4.18
CA ALA A 503 26.85 -17.84 3.07
C ALA A 503 26.61 -16.35 3.37
N LEU A 504 25.46 -15.98 3.94
CA LEU A 504 25.16 -14.60 4.34
C LEU A 504 26.20 -14.08 5.34
N GLU A 505 26.47 -14.82 6.43
CA GLU A 505 27.44 -14.41 7.44
C GLU A 505 28.85 -14.24 6.86
N THR A 506 29.24 -15.16 5.96
CA THR A 506 30.55 -15.11 5.29
C THR A 506 30.63 -13.92 4.34
N LEU A 507 29.59 -13.66 3.54
CA LEU A 507 29.55 -12.57 2.57
C LEU A 507 29.50 -11.20 3.25
N VAL A 508 28.74 -11.05 4.34
CA VAL A 508 28.71 -9.80 5.12
C VAL A 508 30.09 -9.47 5.71
N LYS A 509 30.85 -10.46 6.17
CA LYS A 509 32.19 -10.26 6.75
C LYS A 509 33.31 -10.16 5.71
N THR A 510 33.00 -10.35 4.43
CA THR A 510 34.02 -10.39 3.37
C THR A 510 34.49 -8.98 3.01
N LYS A 511 35.80 -8.75 3.14
CA LYS A 511 36.46 -7.46 2.82
C LYS A 511 37.23 -7.47 1.50
N SER A 512 37.43 -8.64 0.90
CA SER A 512 38.16 -8.80 -0.36
C SER A 512 37.44 -9.74 -1.32
N ILE A 513 37.39 -9.35 -2.59
CA ILE A 513 36.80 -10.11 -3.70
C ILE A 513 37.51 -11.47 -3.89
N SER A 514 38.79 -11.57 -3.49
CA SER A 514 39.61 -12.80 -3.60
C SER A 514 39.45 -13.78 -2.42
N SER A 515 38.47 -13.57 -1.54
CA SER A 515 38.26 -14.44 -0.38
C SER A 515 37.90 -15.88 -0.80
N SER A 516 38.74 -16.83 -0.40
CA SER A 516 38.51 -18.26 -0.61
C SER A 516 37.28 -18.77 0.15
N ALA A 517 37.00 -18.20 1.32
CA ALA A 517 35.81 -18.49 2.11
C ALA A 517 34.52 -18.00 1.41
N ALA A 518 34.52 -16.78 0.87
CA ALA A 518 33.39 -16.25 0.11
C ALA A 518 33.11 -17.08 -1.16
N SER A 519 34.18 -17.47 -1.86
CA SER A 519 34.05 -18.34 -3.05
C SER A 519 33.47 -19.71 -2.73
N LYS A 520 33.82 -20.29 -1.57
CA LYS A 520 33.27 -21.58 -1.11
C LYS A 520 31.80 -21.44 -0.69
N ALA A 521 31.48 -20.39 0.06
CA ALA A 521 30.11 -20.05 0.45
C ALA A 521 29.19 -19.87 -0.77
N LEU A 522 29.65 -19.14 -1.79
CA LEU A 522 28.90 -18.92 -3.03
C LEU A 522 28.69 -20.21 -3.84
N LYS A 523 29.66 -21.14 -3.83
CA LYS A 523 29.51 -22.45 -4.50
C LYS A 523 28.46 -23.33 -3.82
N ASN A 524 28.34 -23.24 -2.51
CA ASN A 524 27.41 -24.04 -1.71
C ASN A 524 26.01 -23.42 -1.59
N LEU A 525 25.83 -22.19 -2.07
CA LEU A 525 24.55 -21.47 -2.05
C LEU A 525 23.60 -22.00 -3.13
N PRO A 526 22.40 -22.50 -2.78
CA PRO A 526 21.38 -22.92 -3.74
C PRO A 526 20.91 -21.77 -4.63
N LEU A 527 20.61 -22.05 -5.90
CA LEU A 527 20.14 -21.04 -6.87
C LEU A 527 18.88 -20.31 -6.41
N GLU A 528 17.96 -21.02 -5.76
CA GLU A 528 16.69 -20.49 -5.24
C GLU A 528 16.89 -19.50 -4.08
N GLU A 529 18.05 -19.53 -3.43
CA GLU A 529 18.37 -18.71 -2.24
C GLU A 529 19.32 -17.54 -2.55
N GLU A 530 19.78 -17.39 -3.80
CA GLU A 530 20.66 -16.28 -4.20
C GLU A 530 19.97 -14.91 -4.06
N ILE A 531 18.68 -14.83 -4.41
CA ILE A 531 17.88 -13.61 -4.27
C ILE A 531 17.63 -13.28 -2.79
N PRO A 532 17.10 -14.21 -1.95
CA PRO A 532 16.94 -13.97 -0.51
C PRO A 532 18.23 -13.55 0.21
N VAL A 533 19.37 -14.17 -0.11
CA VAL A 533 20.66 -13.77 0.48
C VAL A 533 21.03 -12.35 0.07
N MET A 534 20.84 -11.98 -1.20
CA MET A 534 21.08 -10.61 -1.65
C MET A 534 20.18 -9.58 -0.95
N GLU A 535 18.90 -9.89 -0.76
CA GLU A 535 17.96 -9.01 -0.06
C GLU A 535 18.34 -8.81 1.41
N GLU A 536 18.80 -9.86 2.11
CA GLU A 536 19.29 -9.73 3.50
C GLU A 536 20.64 -8.97 3.57
N ILE A 537 21.55 -9.12 2.60
CA ILE A 537 22.76 -8.28 2.52
C ILE A 537 22.38 -6.81 2.32
N ILE A 538 21.42 -6.51 1.43
CA ILE A 538 20.96 -5.14 1.19
C ILE A 538 20.28 -4.56 2.43
N LYS A 539 19.48 -5.36 3.13
CA LYS A 539 18.85 -4.96 4.40
C LYS A 539 19.89 -4.64 5.47
N TYR A 540 20.98 -5.42 5.55
CA TYR A 540 22.13 -5.08 6.39
C TYR A 540 22.77 -3.75 5.96
N LEU A 541 23.04 -3.56 4.67
CA LEU A 541 23.63 -2.32 4.14
C LEU A 541 22.76 -1.08 4.41
N ARG A 542 21.43 -1.20 4.38
CA ARG A 542 20.49 -0.10 4.68
C ARG A 542 20.58 0.39 6.13
N GLN A 543 21.08 -0.43 7.05
CA GLN A 543 21.25 -0.05 8.45
C GLN A 543 22.50 0.80 8.68
N ILE A 544 23.38 0.90 7.68
CA ILE A 544 24.65 1.63 7.79
C ILE A 544 24.41 3.10 7.41
N SER A 545 24.64 3.98 8.39
CA SER A 545 24.48 5.43 8.23
C SER A 545 25.72 6.14 7.69
N ASP A 546 26.92 5.56 7.87
CA ASP A 546 28.19 6.14 7.41
C ASP A 546 28.75 5.36 6.21
N TRP A 547 28.82 6.03 5.05
CA TRP A 547 29.34 5.50 3.80
C TRP A 547 30.67 6.14 3.39
N SER A 548 31.30 6.93 4.27
CA SER A 548 32.60 7.57 4.00
C SER A 548 33.70 6.56 3.65
N THR A 549 33.57 5.33 4.13
CA THR A 549 34.40 4.17 3.80
C THR A 549 33.54 3.04 3.26
N GLN A 550 34.16 2.08 2.57
CA GLN A 550 33.45 0.91 2.07
C GLN A 550 32.90 0.07 3.24
N PRO A 551 31.58 -0.10 3.37
CA PRO A 551 31.00 -0.88 4.45
C PRO A 551 31.22 -2.37 4.26
N ASP A 552 31.29 -3.08 5.38
CA ASP A 552 31.24 -4.54 5.40
C ASP A 552 29.98 -5.02 4.66
N GLY A 553 30.08 -6.13 3.93
CA GLY A 553 29.01 -6.71 3.14
C GLY A 553 28.85 -6.14 1.72
N PHE A 554 29.38 -4.95 1.42
CA PHE A 554 29.33 -4.42 0.04
C PHE A 554 30.11 -5.29 -0.95
N VAL A 555 31.30 -5.75 -0.53
CA VAL A 555 32.13 -6.66 -1.33
C VAL A 555 31.43 -8.00 -1.52
N GLY A 556 30.83 -8.55 -0.46
CA GLY A 556 30.04 -9.78 -0.53
C GLY A 556 28.84 -9.68 -1.47
N ALA A 557 28.13 -8.55 -1.46
CA ALA A 557 27.05 -8.26 -2.40
C ALA A 557 27.57 -8.27 -3.84
N CYS A 558 28.66 -7.57 -4.12
CA CYS A 558 29.28 -7.57 -5.45
C CYS A 558 29.70 -8.97 -5.91
N SER A 559 30.25 -9.80 -5.02
CA SER A 559 30.63 -11.19 -5.35
C SER A 559 29.42 -12.08 -5.64
N LEU A 560 28.28 -11.88 -4.96
CA LEU A 560 27.04 -12.59 -5.27
C LEU A 560 26.44 -12.11 -6.59
N ALA A 561 26.49 -10.80 -6.87
CA ALA A 561 26.06 -10.23 -8.14
C ALA A 561 26.91 -10.69 -9.33
N ASP A 562 28.21 -10.95 -9.14
CA ASP A 562 29.07 -11.54 -10.18
C ASP A 562 28.63 -12.96 -10.57
N LYS A 563 28.04 -13.72 -9.65
CA LYS A 563 27.56 -15.09 -9.87
C LYS A 563 26.12 -15.14 -10.40
N SER A 564 25.26 -14.24 -9.92
CA SER A 564 23.81 -14.29 -10.14
C SER A 564 23.30 -13.01 -10.80
N PRO A 565 22.86 -13.06 -12.09
CA PRO A 565 22.38 -11.86 -12.80
C PRO A 565 21.11 -11.27 -12.15
N GLU A 566 20.29 -12.10 -11.53
CA GLU A 566 19.04 -11.74 -10.88
C GLU A 566 19.32 -11.01 -9.56
N ALA A 567 20.27 -11.50 -8.77
CA ALA A 567 20.76 -10.79 -7.59
C ALA A 567 21.43 -9.46 -7.97
N ALA A 568 22.16 -9.42 -9.10
CA ALA A 568 22.79 -8.21 -9.59
C ALA A 568 21.77 -7.10 -9.90
N LYS A 569 20.60 -7.43 -10.47
CA LYS A 569 19.51 -6.46 -10.71
C LYS A 569 19.04 -5.79 -9.42
N ILE A 570 18.97 -6.54 -8.32
CA ILE A 570 18.53 -6.04 -7.00
C ILE A 570 19.60 -5.11 -6.42
N LEU A 571 20.87 -5.51 -6.48
CA LEU A 571 22.00 -4.69 -6.03
C LEU A 571 22.11 -3.39 -6.85
N CYS A 572 21.95 -3.46 -8.18
CA CYS A 572 21.93 -2.27 -9.03
C CYS A 572 20.83 -1.30 -8.64
N ARG A 573 19.60 -1.78 -8.43
CA ARG A 573 18.48 -0.93 -7.98
C ARG A 573 18.78 -0.26 -6.64
N TYR A 574 19.41 -0.99 -5.72
CA TYR A 574 19.82 -0.43 -4.44
C TYR A 574 20.91 0.66 -4.61
N ILE A 575 21.95 0.40 -5.40
CA ILE A 575 23.02 1.39 -5.66
C ILE A 575 22.49 2.63 -6.40
N GLN A 576 21.50 2.46 -7.28
CA GLN A 576 20.84 3.56 -7.99
C GLN A 576 19.96 4.43 -7.07
N SER A 577 19.57 3.94 -5.88
CA SER A 577 18.78 4.71 -4.92
C SER A 577 19.58 5.76 -4.12
N PHE A 578 20.91 5.78 -4.25
CA PHE A 578 21.74 6.77 -3.58
C PHE A 578 21.78 8.09 -4.36
N ASP A 579 21.37 9.19 -3.72
CA ASP A 579 21.44 10.55 -4.28
C ASP A 579 22.88 10.98 -4.61
N LYS A 580 23.85 10.54 -3.80
CA LYS A 580 25.28 10.83 -3.98
C LYS A 580 26.10 9.56 -3.81
N LYS A 581 26.83 9.17 -4.85
CA LYS A 581 27.72 8.01 -4.84
C LYS A 581 29.11 8.41 -4.33
N GLU A 582 29.60 7.70 -3.32
CA GLU A 582 30.92 7.95 -2.76
C GLU A 582 32.04 7.51 -3.73
N PRO A 583 33.21 8.18 -3.77
CA PRO A 583 34.25 7.93 -4.76
C PRO A 583 34.72 6.47 -4.80
N TRP A 584 34.76 5.80 -3.65
CA TRP A 584 35.18 4.39 -3.55
C TRP A 584 34.18 3.44 -4.22
N MET A 585 32.88 3.80 -4.32
CA MET A 585 31.87 2.97 -5.00
C MET A 585 32.16 2.91 -6.50
N ASN A 586 32.46 4.06 -7.10
CA ASN A 586 32.80 4.12 -8.53
C ASN A 586 34.05 3.32 -8.85
N VAL A 587 35.05 3.30 -7.95
CA VAL A 587 36.25 2.47 -8.09
C VAL A 587 35.91 0.99 -7.97
N SER A 588 35.06 0.61 -7.01
CA SER A 588 34.69 -0.80 -6.76
C SER A 588 33.80 -1.41 -7.84
N LEU A 589 33.04 -0.57 -8.54
CA LEU A 589 32.07 -0.98 -9.56
C LEU A 589 32.59 -0.85 -11.00
N LYS A 590 33.76 -0.24 -11.20
CA LYS A 590 34.33 0.09 -12.52
C LYS A 590 34.48 -1.12 -13.44
N ASP A 591 34.82 -2.29 -12.90
CA ASP A 591 35.08 -3.50 -13.68
C ASP A 591 33.92 -4.51 -13.62
N LYS A 592 32.74 -4.09 -13.16
CA LYS A 592 31.57 -4.95 -12.95
C LYS A 592 30.64 -4.92 -14.15
N LYS A 593 30.68 -6.00 -14.95
CA LYS A 593 29.85 -6.17 -16.16
C LYS A 593 28.34 -6.01 -15.93
N TRP A 594 27.86 -6.33 -14.73
CA TRP A 594 26.44 -6.20 -14.36
C TRP A 594 26.04 -4.77 -13.97
N TYR A 595 27.02 -3.88 -13.75
CA TYR A 595 26.82 -2.47 -13.41
C TYR A 595 26.99 -1.54 -14.63
N GLU A 596 27.77 -1.95 -15.63
CA GLU A 596 27.90 -1.20 -16.88
C GLU A 596 26.66 -1.40 -17.78
N ASN A 597 26.02 -0.27 -18.13
CA ASN A 597 24.80 -0.12 -18.94
C ASN A 597 23.47 -0.55 -18.27
N LYS A 598 22.89 0.38 -17.49
CA LYS A 598 21.46 0.76 -17.55
C LYS A 598 21.17 2.07 -16.82
#